data_AF-A0A7V2XK62-F1
#
_entry.id   AF-A0A7V2XK62-F1
#
_cell.length_a   1.000
_cell.length_b   1.000
_cell.length_c   1.000
_cell.angle_alpha   90.00
_cell.angle_beta   90.00
_cell.angle_gamma   90.00
#
_symmetry.space_group_name_H-M   'P 1'
#
loop_
_entity.id
_entity.type
_entity.pdbx_description
1 polymer ?
#
loop_
_entity_poly.entity_id
_entity_poly.type
_entity_poly.pdbx_seq_one_letter_code
_entity_poly.pdbx_strand_id
1 'polypeptide(L)'
;ATLARTASLNYPRDYLWQCTLVTTFEPCAMCTGTIYWANIGRIVYGASEEALLALTGNHEENPTLALPCREVIARGQKAIEVTGPVPHLVDEMVAPHRGFWSERG
;
A
#
# COMPACT_ATOMS: atom_id res chain seq x y z
N ALA A 1 0.61 5.51 6.18
CA ALA A 1 -0.20 6.76 6.19
C ALA A 1 0.65 8.03 6.30
N THR A 2 1.73 8.03 7.10
CA THR A 2 2.56 9.23 7.37
C THR A 2 3.01 9.99 6.12
N LEU A 3 3.56 9.31 5.11
CA LEU A 3 4.04 9.95 3.88
C LEU A 3 2.95 10.77 3.17
N ALA A 4 1.78 10.14 2.91
CA ALA A 4 0.68 10.80 2.20
C ALA A 4 0.12 11.99 3.00
N ARG A 5 0.03 11.87 4.33
CA ARG A 5 -0.37 12.97 5.21
C ARG A 5 0.64 14.13 5.14
N THR A 6 1.93 13.84 5.28
CA THR A 6 2.98 14.86 5.19
C THR A 6 2.96 15.55 3.83
N ALA A 7 2.82 14.79 2.73
CA ALA A 7 2.72 15.36 1.39
C ALA A 7 1.53 16.32 1.25
N SER A 8 0.35 15.95 1.77
CA SER A 8 -0.84 16.83 1.75
C SER A 8 -0.70 18.14 2.52
N LEU A 9 0.22 18.19 3.51
CA LEU A 9 0.50 19.39 4.29
C LEU A 9 1.52 20.32 3.63
N ASN A 10 2.31 19.83 2.67
CA ASN A 10 3.43 20.56 2.08
C ASN A 10 3.23 20.89 0.59
N TYR A 11 2.28 20.25 -0.08
CA TYR A 11 2.08 20.41 -1.52
C TYR A 11 0.61 20.61 -1.89
N PRO A 12 0.31 21.39 -2.94
CA PRO A 12 -1.06 21.61 -3.40
C PRO A 12 -1.66 20.36 -4.05
N ARG A 13 -2.99 20.24 -4.02
CA ARG A 13 -3.72 19.07 -4.52
C ARG A 13 -3.46 18.76 -5.99
N ASP A 14 -3.36 19.78 -6.85
CA ASP A 14 -3.17 19.59 -8.29
C ASP A 14 -1.78 19.03 -8.61
N TYR A 15 -0.78 19.42 -7.82
CA TYR A 15 0.56 18.84 -7.89
C TYR A 15 0.53 17.37 -7.45
N LEU A 16 -0.11 17.08 -6.30
CA LEU A 16 -0.21 15.71 -5.79
C LEU A 16 -0.95 14.78 -6.75
N TRP A 17 -1.92 15.28 -7.52
CA TRP A 17 -2.62 14.48 -8.53
C TRP A 17 -1.68 13.95 -9.62
N GLN A 18 -0.60 14.68 -9.91
CA GLN A 18 0.44 14.25 -10.85
C GLN A 18 1.49 13.33 -10.20
N CYS A 19 1.50 13.22 -8.87
CA CYS A 19 2.47 12.43 -8.13
C CYS A 19 2.11 10.94 -8.10
N THR A 20 3.15 10.13 -7.89
CA THR A 20 3.05 8.68 -7.70
C THR A 20 3.52 8.32 -6.30
N LEU A 21 2.70 7.62 -5.52
CA LEU A 21 3.14 6.98 -4.28
C LEU A 21 3.70 5.59 -4.60
N VAL A 22 4.98 5.39 -4.32
CA VAL A 22 5.66 4.10 -4.48
C VAL A 22 5.83 3.45 -3.10
N THR A 23 5.49 2.17 -2.98
CA THR A 23 5.56 1.41 -1.73
C THR A 23 6.00 -0.03 -1.98
N THR A 24 6.62 -0.68 -1.00
CA THR A 24 7.09 -2.07 -1.11
C THR A 24 5.92 -3.04 -1.20
N PHE A 25 4.98 -2.93 -0.26
CA PHE A 25 3.73 -3.68 -0.25
C PHE A 25 2.55 -2.80 -0.62
N GLU A 26 1.53 -3.44 -1.17
CA GLU A 26 0.22 -2.83 -1.43
C GLU A 26 -0.28 -2.06 -0.19
N PRO A 27 -0.75 -0.81 -0.35
CA PRO A 27 -1.21 -0.04 0.79
C PRO A 27 -2.51 -0.62 1.36
N CYS A 28 -2.50 -0.98 2.64
CA CYS A 28 -3.70 -1.40 3.35
C CYS A 28 -4.80 -0.33 3.33
N ALA A 29 -6.01 -0.68 3.76
CA ALA A 29 -7.18 0.20 3.77
C ALA A 29 -6.92 1.61 4.35
N MET A 30 -6.21 1.70 5.47
CA MET A 30 -5.85 2.99 6.10
C MET A 30 -4.95 3.83 5.20
N CYS A 31 -3.91 3.23 4.64
CA CYS A 31 -2.96 3.91 3.76
C CYS A 31 -3.64 4.35 2.46
N THR A 32 -4.44 3.47 1.86
CA THR A 32 -5.19 3.76 0.63
C THR A 32 -6.20 4.88 0.84
N GLY A 33 -6.94 4.88 1.94
CA GLY A 33 -7.84 5.99 2.30
C GLY A 33 -7.08 7.31 2.47
N THR A 34 -5.90 7.28 3.10
CA THR A 34 -5.06 8.49 3.25
C THR A 34 -4.59 9.02 1.89
N ILE A 35 -4.15 8.14 0.99
CA ILE A 35 -3.74 8.48 -0.38
C ILE A 35 -4.88 9.14 -1.15
N TYR A 36 -6.08 8.55 -1.07
CA TYR A 36 -7.28 9.07 -1.69
C TYR A 36 -7.57 10.50 -1.26
N TRP A 37 -7.55 10.77 0.04
CA TRP A 37 -7.83 12.11 0.58
C TRP A 37 -6.70 13.11 0.37
N ALA A 38 -5.43 12.65 0.35
CA ALA A 38 -4.26 13.46 0.01
C ALA A 38 -4.23 13.90 -1.47
N ASN A 39 -5.12 13.35 -2.31
CA ASN A 39 -5.21 13.64 -3.73
C ASN A 39 -4.00 13.20 -4.55
N ILE A 40 -3.37 12.07 -4.17
CA ILE A 40 -2.28 11.47 -4.94
C ILE A 40 -2.87 10.61 -6.07
N GLY A 41 -2.47 10.87 -7.31
CA GLY A 41 -3.13 10.29 -8.49
C GLY A 41 -2.68 8.89 -8.90
N ARG A 42 -1.51 8.43 -8.44
CA ARG A 42 -1.00 7.10 -8.78
C ARG A 42 -0.42 6.35 -7.59
N ILE A 43 -0.65 5.05 -7.55
CA ILE A 43 -0.05 4.09 -6.62
C ILE A 43 0.78 3.09 -7.42
N VAL A 44 2.01 2.83 -6.97
CA VAL A 44 2.85 1.73 -7.47
C VAL A 44 3.28 0.89 -6.27
N TYR A 45 3.09 -0.42 -6.34
CA TYR A 45 3.52 -1.34 -5.28
C TYR A 45 4.25 -2.59 -5.81
N GLY A 46 5.21 -3.07 -5.02
CA GLY A 46 6.06 -4.22 -5.38
C GLY A 46 5.37 -5.56 -5.16
N ALA A 47 4.90 -5.85 -3.95
CA ALA A 47 4.19 -7.07 -3.57
C ALA A 47 2.75 -6.78 -3.10
N SER A 48 1.83 -7.73 -3.30
CA SER A 48 0.43 -7.58 -2.88
C SER A 48 0.24 -7.72 -1.37
N GLU A 49 -0.90 -7.26 -0.87
CA GLU A 49 -1.30 -7.51 0.52
C GLU A 49 -1.51 -9.01 0.78
N GLU A 50 -1.99 -9.76 -0.22
CA GLU A 50 -2.09 -11.22 -0.17
C GLU A 50 -0.73 -11.91 0.05
N ALA A 51 0.33 -11.40 -0.57
CA ALA A 51 1.68 -11.94 -0.37
C ALA A 51 2.17 -11.67 1.07
N LEU A 52 1.79 -10.54 1.67
CA LEU A 52 2.07 -10.27 3.08
C LEU A 52 1.26 -11.18 4.00
N LEU A 53 -0.05 -11.36 3.73
CA LEU A 53 -0.92 -12.24 4.48
C LEU A 53 -0.40 -13.69 4.51
N ALA A 54 0.14 -14.19 3.40
CA ALA A 54 0.74 -15.51 3.32
C ALA A 54 1.95 -15.68 4.26
N LEU A 55 2.61 -14.58 4.65
CA LEU A 55 3.76 -14.58 5.56
C LEU A 55 3.35 -14.35 7.02
N THR A 56 2.33 -13.52 7.25
CA THR A 56 1.86 -13.15 8.60
C THR A 56 0.85 -14.14 9.17
N GLY A 57 -0.03 -14.72 8.35
CA GLY A 57 -1.17 -15.50 8.82
C GLY A 57 -2.01 -14.72 9.84
N ASN A 58 -2.22 -15.29 11.02
CA ASN A 58 -2.96 -14.67 12.13
C ASN A 58 -2.05 -14.03 13.20
N HIS A 59 -0.83 -13.61 12.84
CA HIS A 59 0.12 -13.03 13.80
C HIS A 59 -0.43 -11.77 14.48
N GLU A 60 -0.32 -11.68 15.81
CA GLU A 60 -0.97 -10.61 16.60
C GLU A 60 -0.41 -9.21 16.29
N GLU A 61 0.88 -9.08 15.97
CA GLU A 61 1.47 -7.79 15.58
C GLU A 61 0.97 -7.26 14.22
N ASN A 62 0.44 -8.13 13.36
CA ASN A 62 -0.05 -7.74 12.04
C ASN A 62 -1.25 -8.58 11.61
N PRO A 63 -2.44 -8.31 12.19
CA PRO A 63 -3.69 -8.92 11.78
C PRO A 63 -4.07 -8.38 10.39
N THR A 64 -3.44 -8.96 9.36
CA THR A 64 -3.44 -8.43 8.01
C THR A 64 -4.87 -8.43 7.48
N LEU A 65 -5.40 -7.25 7.21
CA LEU A 65 -6.73 -7.09 6.63
C LEU A 65 -6.64 -7.45 5.15
N ALA A 66 -7.26 -8.54 4.72
CA ALA A 66 -7.26 -8.94 3.31
C ALA A 66 -8.21 -8.04 2.48
N LEU A 67 -7.77 -6.82 2.13
CA LEU A 67 -8.56 -5.86 1.37
C LEU A 67 -7.70 -5.11 0.35
N PRO A 68 -7.65 -5.57 -0.91
CA PRO A 68 -6.88 -4.94 -1.96
C PRO A 68 -7.19 -3.46 -2.10
N CYS A 69 -6.16 -2.63 -2.33
CA CYS A 69 -6.31 -1.17 -2.42
C CYS A 69 -7.26 -0.76 -3.56
N ARG A 70 -7.34 -1.59 -4.60
CA ARG A 70 -8.24 -1.42 -5.74
C ARG A 70 -9.70 -1.45 -5.32
N GLU A 71 -10.07 -2.29 -4.35
CA GLU A 71 -11.44 -2.34 -3.86
C GLU A 71 -11.81 -1.06 -3.11
N VAL A 72 -10.90 -0.53 -2.29
CA VAL A 72 -11.10 0.74 -1.58
C VAL A 72 -11.27 1.89 -2.58
N ILE A 73 -10.41 1.96 -3.60
CA ILE A 73 -10.46 2.99 -4.64
C ILE A 73 -11.73 2.88 -5.49
N ALA A 74 -12.17 1.66 -5.80
CA ALA A 74 -13.40 1.42 -6.58
C ALA A 74 -14.68 1.94 -5.90
N ARG A 75 -14.64 2.22 -4.59
CA ARG A 75 -15.75 2.84 -3.85
C ARG A 75 -15.67 4.38 -3.82
N GLY A 76 -14.64 4.97 -4.42
CA GLY A 76 -14.42 6.42 -4.48
C GLY A 76 -14.85 7.05 -5.80
N GLN A 77 -14.61 8.36 -5.93
CA GLN A 77 -14.94 9.16 -7.12
C GLN A 77 -13.69 9.62 -7.90
N LYS A 78 -12.51 9.14 -7.53
CA LYS A 78 -11.23 9.55 -8.14
C LYS A 78 -10.68 8.42 -8.99
N ALA A 79 -10.27 8.73 -10.21
CA ALA A 79 -9.60 7.80 -11.12
C ALA A 79 -8.12 7.62 -10.74
N ILE A 80 -7.85 7.13 -9.52
CA ILE A 80 -6.48 6.86 -9.06
C ILE A 80 -5.94 5.65 -9.84
N GLU A 81 -4.83 5.84 -10.51
CA GLU A 81 -4.13 4.77 -11.22
C GLU A 81 -3.38 3.89 -10.22
N VAL A 82 -3.47 2.57 -10.39
CA VAL A 82 -2.79 1.64 -9.50
C VAL A 82 -2.04 0.60 -10.34
N THR A 83 -0.72 0.56 -10.19
CA THR A 83 0.19 -0.39 -10.84
C THR A 83 0.82 -1.29 -9.77
N GLY A 84 0.83 -2.60 -10.01
CA GLY A 84 1.33 -3.57 -9.06
C GLY A 84 0.42 -4.81 -8.98
N PRO A 85 0.93 -5.92 -8.42
CA PRO A 85 2.31 -6.10 -7.98
C PRO A 85 3.30 -6.07 -9.15
N VAL A 86 4.57 -5.75 -8.91
CA VAL A 86 5.63 -5.74 -9.93
C VAL A 86 6.28 -7.12 -9.94
N PRO A 87 6.00 -8.02 -10.91
CA PRO A 87 6.27 -9.45 -10.76
C PRO A 87 7.73 -9.80 -10.49
N HIS A 88 8.66 -9.11 -11.14
CA HIS A 88 10.10 -9.36 -10.99
C HIS A 88 10.71 -8.80 -9.68
N LEU A 89 9.94 -8.05 -8.90
CA LEU A 89 10.36 -7.53 -7.60
C LEU A 89 9.70 -8.24 -6.43
N VAL A 90 8.67 -9.08 -6.64
CA VAL A 90 7.90 -9.69 -5.56
C VAL A 90 8.81 -10.48 -4.60
N ASP A 91 9.70 -11.31 -5.13
CA ASP A 91 10.61 -12.12 -4.32
C ASP A 91 11.55 -11.27 -3.45
N GLU A 92 12.05 -10.15 -4.00
CA GLU A 92 12.87 -9.19 -3.26
C GLU A 92 12.06 -8.51 -2.15
N MET A 93 10.83 -8.09 -2.44
CA MET A 93 9.96 -7.42 -1.47
C MET A 93 9.59 -8.33 -0.29
N VAL A 94 9.39 -9.63 -0.52
CA VAL A 94 9.02 -10.58 0.54
C VAL A 94 10.22 -11.13 1.31
N ALA A 95 11.44 -11.06 0.77
CA ALA A 95 12.63 -11.66 1.38
C ALA A 95 12.87 -11.22 2.85
N PRO A 96 12.73 -9.93 3.23
CA PRO A 96 12.91 -9.49 4.62
C PRO A 96 11.88 -10.05 5.61
N HIS A 97 10.74 -10.53 5.10
CA HIS A 97 9.63 -11.01 5.91
C HIS A 97 9.65 -12.54 6.12
N ARG A 98 10.52 -13.27 5.40
CA ARG A 98 10.68 -14.72 5.59
C ARG A 98 11.34 -14.98 6.95
N GLY A 99 10.72 -15.81 7.78
CA GLY A 99 11.21 -16.13 9.15
C GLY A 99 10.89 -15.05 10.19
N PHE A 100 10.92 -13.77 9.82
CA PHE A 100 10.67 -12.65 10.72
C PHE A 100 9.38 -12.77 11.55
N TRP A 101 8.27 -13.13 10.89
CA TRP A 101 6.96 -13.23 11.57
C TRP A 101 6.83 -14.48 12.43
N SER A 102 7.61 -15.54 12.18
CA SER A 102 7.57 -16.75 13.00
C SER A 102 8.42 -16.63 14.27
N GLU A 103 9.47 -15.79 14.24
CA GLU A 103 10.39 -15.58 15.36
C GLU A 103 9.85 -14.58 16.42
N ARG A 104 8.77 -13.87 16.12
CA ARG A 104 8.18 -12.81 16.96
C ARG A 104 6.88 -13.19 17.67
N GLY A 105 6.42 -14.44 17.50
CA GLY A 105 5.23 -14.99 18.13
C GLY A 105 5.48 -15.60 19.50
#